data_AF-A0A942DL13-F1
#
_entry.id   AF-A0A942DL13-F1
#
_cell.length_a   1.000
_cell.length_b   1.000
_cell.length_c   1.000
_cell.angle_alpha   90.00
_cell.angle_beta   90.00
_cell.angle_gamma   90.00
#
_symmetry.space_group_name_H-M   'P 1'
#
loop_
_entity.id
_entity.type
_entity.pdbx_description
1 polymer ?
#
loop_
_entity_poly.entity_id
_entity_poly.type
_entity_poly.pdbx_seq_one_letter_code
_entity_poly.pdbx_strand_id
1 'polypeptide(L)'
;MLARSYKRLGKLDQAKGEFRAAIQCDGNYADAYYELGCMLESDKDYKSAVVSFEKYLELKPDSSQRKLVTDRIQFCKGQAQE
;
A
#
# COMPACT_ATOMS: atom_id res chain seq x y z
N MET A 1 -22.47 5.07 14.71
CA MET A 1 -21.37 6.02 14.38
C MET A 1 -20.96 5.92 12.90
N LEU A 2 -21.87 6.14 11.95
CA LEU A 2 -21.57 5.90 10.52
C LEU A 2 -20.80 7.06 9.85
N ALA A 3 -21.00 8.30 10.32
CA ALA A 3 -20.37 9.49 9.73
C ALA A 3 -18.83 9.51 9.83
N ARG A 4 -18.26 8.91 10.89
CA ARG A 4 -16.80 8.78 11.05
C ARG A 4 -16.20 7.77 10.07
N SER A 5 -16.91 6.66 9.82
CA SER A 5 -16.46 5.62 8.88
C SER A 5 -16.50 6.11 7.43
N TYR A 6 -17.55 6.83 7.03
CA TYR A 6 -17.63 7.41 5.68
C TYR A 6 -16.57 8.49 5.43
N LYS A 7 -16.29 9.35 6.42
CA LYS A 7 -15.18 10.31 6.32
C LYS A 7 -13.81 9.63 6.19
N ARG A 8 -13.63 8.46 6.79
CA ARG A 8 -12.38 7.70 6.68
C ARG A 8 -12.27 7.06 5.30
N LEU A 9 -13.33 6.39 4.83
CA LEU A 9 -13.37 5.74 3.51
C LEU A 9 -13.17 6.73 2.36
N GLY A 10 -13.85 7.88 2.37
CA GLY A 10 -13.68 8.90 1.33
C GLY A 10 -12.26 9.48 1.28
N LYS A 11 -11.60 9.61 2.44
CA LYS A 11 -10.21 10.08 2.52
C LYS A 11 -9.19 9.03 2.09
N LEU A 12 -9.46 7.74 2.34
CA LEU A 12 -8.59 6.65 1.89
C LEU A 12 -8.59 6.57 0.37
N ASP A 13 -9.74 6.74 -0.28
CA ASP A 13 -9.81 6.71 -1.74
C ASP A 13 -9.10 7.90 -2.40
N GLN A 14 -9.30 9.11 -1.85
CA GLN A 14 -8.56 10.29 -2.27
C GLN A 14 -7.04 10.11 -2.07
N ALA A 15 -6.61 9.57 -0.93
CA ALA A 15 -5.19 9.35 -0.66
C ALA A 15 -4.56 8.34 -1.63
N LYS A 16 -5.28 7.26 -2.00
CA LYS A 16 -4.83 6.35 -3.07
C LYS A 16 -4.60 7.09 -4.39
N GLY A 17 -5.48 8.03 -4.74
CA GLY A 17 -5.34 8.90 -5.92
C GLY A 17 -4.09 9.78 -5.85
N GLU A 18 -3.86 10.45 -4.72
CA GLU A 18 -2.69 11.30 -4.50
C GLU A 18 -1.38 10.50 -4.58
N PHE A 19 -1.31 9.32 -3.95
CA PHE A 19 -0.11 8.46 -4.04
C PHE A 19 0.13 7.95 -5.45
N ARG A 20 -0.91 7.62 -6.22
CA ARG A 20 -0.76 7.24 -7.63
C ARG A 20 -0.27 8.40 -8.49
N ALA A 21 -0.72 9.62 -8.23
CA ALA A 21 -0.20 10.81 -8.90
C ALA A 21 1.26 11.06 -8.52
N ALA A 22 1.61 10.91 -7.23
CA ALA A 22 2.98 11.03 -6.75
C ALA A 22 3.90 9.99 -7.40
N ILE A 23 3.46 8.74 -7.55
CA ILE A 23 4.19 7.67 -8.25
C ILE A 23 4.36 7.98 -9.74
N GLN A 24 3.37 8.62 -10.38
CA GLN A 24 3.48 9.04 -11.78
C GLN A 24 4.45 10.20 -11.97
N CYS A 25 4.50 11.14 -11.01
CA CYS A 25 5.44 12.25 -11.02
C CYS A 25 6.87 11.79 -10.66
N ASP A 26 7.00 10.92 -9.66
CA ASP A 26 8.24 10.36 -9.19
C ASP A 26 8.09 8.84 -9.01
N GLY A 27 8.49 8.11 -10.06
CA GLY A 27 8.46 6.65 -10.07
C GLY A 27 9.38 5.99 -9.03
N ASN A 28 10.28 6.77 -8.40
CA ASN A 28 11.19 6.30 -7.36
C ASN A 28 10.71 6.65 -5.95
N TYR A 29 9.49 7.17 -5.81
CA TYR A 29 8.95 7.53 -4.50
C TYR A 29 8.50 6.28 -3.72
N ALA A 30 9.47 5.59 -3.12
CA ALA A 30 9.26 4.35 -2.39
C ALA A 30 8.13 4.49 -1.35
N ASP A 31 8.16 5.53 -0.51
CA ASP A 31 7.19 5.69 0.58
C ASP A 31 5.74 5.77 0.06
N ALA A 32 5.48 6.30 -1.14
CA ALA A 32 4.15 6.25 -1.75
C ALA A 32 3.72 4.82 -2.11
N TYR A 33 4.62 3.96 -2.58
CA TYR A 33 4.31 2.55 -2.81
C TYR A 33 3.99 1.80 -1.51
N TYR A 34 4.69 2.13 -0.41
CA TYR A 34 4.38 1.57 0.91
C TYR A 34 2.98 1.98 1.38
N GLU A 35 2.69 3.28 1.37
CA GLU A 35 1.38 3.79 1.81
C GLU A 35 0.25 3.28 0.91
N LEU A 36 0.46 3.22 -0.41
CA LEU A 36 -0.50 2.64 -1.35
C LEU A 36 -0.76 1.16 -1.03
N GLY A 37 0.29 0.37 -0.74
CA GLY A 37 0.16 -1.01 -0.31
C GLY A 37 -0.67 -1.15 0.98
N CYS A 38 -0.48 -0.25 1.95
CA CYS A 38 -1.29 -0.23 3.18
C CYS A 38 -2.77 0.00 2.93
N MET A 39 -3.08 0.94 2.04
CA MET A 39 -4.47 1.24 1.71
C MET A 39 -5.11 0.09 0.96
N LEU A 40 -4.38 -0.53 0.02
CA LEU A 40 -4.86 -1.69 -0.73
C LEU A 40 -5.08 -2.92 0.17
N GLU A 41 -4.19 -3.17 1.13
CA GLU A 41 -4.39 -4.21 2.15
C GLU A 41 -5.66 -3.94 2.98
N SER A 42 -5.90 -2.67 3.36
CA SER A 42 -7.11 -2.28 4.10
C SER A 42 -8.40 -2.45 3.27
N ASP A 43 -8.30 -2.28 1.95
CA ASP A 43 -9.36 -2.54 0.97
C ASP A 43 -9.51 -4.04 0.63
N LYS A 44 -8.71 -4.92 1.24
CA LYS A 44 -8.62 -6.37 0.93
C LYS A 44 -8.18 -6.67 -0.50
N ASP A 45 -7.63 -5.69 -1.21
CA ASP A 45 -6.97 -5.90 -2.50
C ASP A 45 -5.53 -6.35 -2.27
N TYR A 46 -5.40 -7.57 -1.74
CA TYR A 46 -4.12 -8.15 -1.37
C TYR A 46 -3.19 -8.34 -2.58
N LYS A 47 -3.75 -8.57 -3.78
CA LYS A 47 -2.98 -8.73 -5.01
C LYS A 47 -2.25 -7.43 -5.35
N SER A 48 -2.97 -6.31 -5.39
CA SER A 48 -2.37 -5.00 -5.67
C SER A 48 -1.46 -4.53 -4.53
N ALA A 49 -1.78 -4.88 -3.28
CA ALA A 49 -0.95 -4.56 -2.11
C ALA A 49 0.44 -5.20 -2.22
N VAL A 50 0.50 -6.49 -2.60
CA VAL A 50 1.77 -7.21 -2.81
C VAL A 50 2.64 -6.50 -3.83
N VAL A 51 2.08 -6.16 -5.00
CA VAL A 51 2.84 -5.47 -6.07
C VAL A 51 3.41 -4.14 -5.57
N SER A 52 2.64 -3.38 -4.80
CA SER A 52 3.07 -2.09 -4.26
C SER A 52 4.20 -2.26 -3.23
N PHE A 53 4.06 -3.23 -2.33
CA PHE A 53 5.11 -3.55 -1.36
C PHE A 53 6.39 -4.11 -1.99
N GLU A 54 6.27 -4.92 -3.06
CA GLU A 54 7.43 -5.40 -3.80
C GLU A 54 8.18 -4.23 -4.45
N LYS A 55 7.47 -3.27 -5.05
CA LYS A 55 8.07 -2.03 -5.57
C LYS A 55 8.77 -1.19 -4.50
N TYR A 56 8.20 -1.10 -3.30
CA TYR A 56 8.86 -0.45 -2.17
C TYR A 56 10.21 -1.09 -1.85
N LEU A 57 10.26 -2.43 -1.81
CA LEU A 57 11.48 -3.18 -1.51
C LEU A 57 12.52 -3.09 -2.64
N GLU A 58 12.10 -2.98 -3.89
CA GLU A 58 12.98 -2.72 -5.03
C GLU A 58 13.66 -1.35 -4.92
N LEU A 59 12.91 -0.31 -4.50
CA LEU A 59 13.41 1.06 -4.40
C LEU A 59 14.20 1.33 -3.11
N LYS A 60 13.80 0.72 -1.98
CA LYS A 60 14.46 0.86 -0.67
C LYS A 60 14.75 -0.51 -0.05
N PRO A 61 15.71 -1.27 -0.61
CA PRO A 61 16.09 -2.57 -0.06
C PRO A 61 16.75 -2.47 1.33
N ASP A 62 17.25 -1.30 1.73
CA ASP A 62 17.90 -1.13 3.05
C ASP A 62 17.02 -0.40 4.08
N SER A 63 15.72 -0.25 3.80
CA SER A 63 14.81 0.41 4.74
C SER A 63 14.63 -0.41 6.02
N SER A 64 14.59 0.26 7.18
CA SER A 64 14.20 -0.34 8.45
C SER A 64 12.79 -0.97 8.41
N GLN A 65 11.94 -0.52 7.49
CA GLN A 65 10.60 -1.06 7.27
C GLN A 65 10.61 -2.31 6.39
N ARG A 66 11.75 -2.70 5.79
CA ARG A 66 11.87 -3.89 4.93
C ARG A 66 11.25 -5.13 5.57
N LYS A 67 11.63 -5.42 6.82
CA LYS A 67 11.17 -6.61 7.54
C LYS A 67 9.64 -6.60 7.71
N LEU A 68 9.07 -5.44 8.03
CA LEU A 68 7.63 -5.24 8.14
C LEU A 68 6.93 -5.43 6.80
N VAL A 69 7.49 -4.88 5.73
CA VAL A 69 6.93 -4.98 4.37
C VAL A 69 6.96 -6.43 3.87
N THR A 70 8.05 -7.16 4.10
CA THR A 70 8.13 -8.58 3.75
C THR A 70 7.08 -9.41 4.47
N ASP A 71 6.87 -9.18 5.77
CA ASP A 71 5.84 -9.88 6.56
C ASP A 71 4.43 -9.65 5.98
N ARG A 72 4.12 -8.40 5.66
CA ARG A 72 2.85 -8.01 5.03
C ARG A 72 2.67 -8.58 3.63
N ILE A 73 3.74 -8.68 2.84
CA ILE A 73 3.70 -9.36 1.53
C ILE A 73 3.30 -10.83 1.72
N GLN A 74 3.90 -11.54 2.69
CA GLN A 74 3.56 -12.95 2.93
C GLN A 74 2.11 -13.10 3.40
N PHE A 75 1.66 -12.24 4.31
CA PHE A 75 0.27 -12.19 4.76
C PHE A 75 -0.71 -11.97 3.59
N CYS A 76 -0.45 -10.96 2.77
CA CYS A 76 -1.27 -10.65 1.60
C CYS A 76 -1.24 -11.78 0.55
N LYS A 77 -0.08 -12.43 0.33
CA LYS A 77 0.01 -13.59 -0.56
C LYS A 77 -0.84 -14.75 -0.08
N GLY A 78 -0.85 -15.04 1.23
CA GLY A 78 -1.73 -16.06 1.81
C GLY A 78 -3.21 -15.75 1.58
N GLN A 79 -3.62 -14.51 1.87
CA GLN A 79 -5.02 -14.08 1.71
C GLN A 79 -5.46 -13.91 0.25
N ALA A 80 -4.54 -13.74 -0.70
CA ALA A 80 -4.84 -13.67 -2.13
C ALA A 80 -5.05 -15.06 -2.78
N GLN A 81 -4.70 -16.13 -2.07
CA GLN A 81 -4.82 -17.53 -2.51
C GLN A 81 -6.04 -18.26 -1.94
N GLU A 82 -6.74 -17.66 -0.97
CA GLU A 82 -8.05 -18.10 -0.45
C GLU A 82 -9.21 -17.54 -1.28
#